data_AF-F7RSB9-F1
#
_entry.id   AF-F7RSB9-F1
#
_cell.length_a   1.000
_cell.length_b   1.000
_cell.length_c   1.000
_cell.angle_alpha   90.00
_cell.angle_beta   90.00
_cell.angle_gamma   90.00
#
_symmetry.space_group_name_H-M   'P 1'
#
loop_
_entity.id
_entity.type
_entity.pdbx_description
1 polymer ?
#
loop_
_entity_poly.entity_id
_entity_poly.type
_entity_poly.pdbx_seq_one_letter_code
_entity_poly.pdbx_strand_id
1 'polypeptide(L)'
;MHYCFSAFVLDTQNRTLFCNNERIHCDERVILLLSLLIDAYPAHCDQACLLEKIWPNTVVSSWSIARLISDTRKLFESAGLNIPIIQTLHGRGYRLSPDIAAIISSNTIEIGSPPQDEEPNLDNTATPEATSSTQSTKKSQYFPIRSLFLISILSIATLALLYYKHGEHNGKLALAEPHNVKARILWIDDHPENNQAERQFLEQKKIGVYTTKTSSDALTLLTLYNYDAIITDMGRGADPLAGLKLMQAIRQQGINTPIYLYTIMPSEALRQKAIEHGAQDIAVEAEDLYQHLLPLIHYVDQEHE
;
A
#
# COMPACT_ATOMS: atom_id res chain seq x y z
N MET A 1 12.51 -13.86 12.89
CA MET A 1 13.91 -14.15 12.55
C MET A 1 14.53 -12.87 12.02
N HIS A 2 15.80 -12.63 12.29
CA HIS A 2 16.52 -11.45 11.79
C HIS A 2 17.45 -11.87 10.67
N TYR A 3 17.36 -11.19 9.52
CA TYR A 3 18.27 -11.40 8.39
C TYR A 3 19.05 -10.11 8.14
N CYS A 4 20.37 -10.23 8.13
CA CYS A 4 21.27 -9.09 7.91
C CYS A 4 21.92 -9.22 6.54
N PHE A 5 21.82 -8.18 5.71
CA PHE A 5 22.50 -8.12 4.44
C PHE A 5 22.86 -6.68 4.08
N SER A 6 24.13 -6.44 3.73
CA SER A 6 24.66 -5.09 3.55
C SER A 6 24.35 -4.20 4.77
N ALA A 7 23.78 -3.01 4.57
CA ALA A 7 23.35 -2.10 5.64
C ALA A 7 21.96 -2.42 6.22
N PHE A 8 21.29 -3.47 5.75
CA PHE A 8 19.91 -3.77 6.06
C PHE A 8 19.75 -4.86 7.12
N VAL A 9 18.75 -4.67 7.99
CA VAL A 9 18.29 -5.68 8.94
C VAL A 9 16.79 -5.87 8.74
N LEU A 10 16.42 -7.06 8.29
CA LEU A 10 15.02 -7.49 8.14
C LEU A 10 14.61 -8.30 9.36
N ASP A 11 13.64 -7.80 10.13
CA ASP A 11 13.01 -8.52 11.22
C ASP A 11 11.64 -9.02 10.80
N THR A 12 11.55 -10.33 10.52
CA THR A 12 10.31 -10.97 10.08
C THR A 12 9.33 -11.20 11.22
N GLN A 13 9.77 -11.18 12.48
CA GLN A 13 8.89 -11.36 13.64
C GLN A 13 8.15 -10.07 13.96
N ASN A 14 8.86 -8.96 14.06
CA ASN A 14 8.26 -7.66 14.37
C ASN A 14 7.77 -6.90 13.12
N ARG A 15 7.93 -7.48 11.93
CA ARG A 15 7.58 -6.86 10.64
C ARG A 15 8.23 -5.48 10.51
N THR A 16 9.55 -5.44 10.70
CA THR A 16 10.31 -4.20 10.56
C THR A 16 11.52 -4.37 9.65
N LEU A 17 11.88 -3.28 8.97
CA LEU A 17 13.07 -3.18 8.13
C LEU A 17 13.89 -1.99 8.63
N PHE A 18 15.19 -2.20 8.81
CA PHE A 18 16.13 -1.15 9.17
C PHE A 18 17.21 -1.00 8.09
N CYS A 19 17.71 0.21 7.91
CA CYS A 19 18.94 0.51 7.17
C CYS A 19 19.81 1.44 8.01
N ASN A 20 21.09 1.10 8.22
CA ASN A 20 22.00 1.87 9.08
C ASN A 20 21.42 2.19 10.47
N ASN A 21 20.71 1.23 11.08
CA ASN A 21 19.99 1.35 12.35
C ASN A 21 18.80 2.33 12.37
N GLU A 22 18.42 2.93 11.24
CA GLU A 22 17.21 3.72 11.09
C GLU A 22 16.07 2.86 10.53
N ARG A 23 14.86 3.00 11.08
CA ARG A 23 13.69 2.22 10.65
C ARG A 23 13.19 2.74 9.31
N ILE A 24 13.15 1.87 8.30
CA ILE A 24 12.50 2.15 7.03
C ILE A 24 11.01 1.86 7.16
N HIS A 25 10.19 2.90 6.94
CA HIS A 25 8.74 2.74 6.82
C HIS A 25 8.38 2.14 5.46
N CYS A 26 7.86 0.92 5.46
CA CYS A 26 7.37 0.22 4.27
C CYS A 26 6.09 -0.59 4.58
N ASP A 27 5.36 -0.97 3.53
CA ASP A 27 4.19 -1.86 3.65
C ASP A 27 4.63 -3.22 4.22
N GLU A 28 3.89 -3.78 5.18
CA GLU A 28 4.18 -5.09 5.78
C GLU A 28 4.27 -6.22 4.75
N ARG A 29 3.58 -6.09 3.62
CA ARG A 29 3.63 -7.05 2.50
C ARG A 29 5.01 -7.13 1.87
N VAL A 30 5.82 -6.07 1.92
CA VAL A 30 7.22 -6.09 1.48
C VAL A 30 8.01 -7.07 2.35
N ILE A 31 7.80 -7.00 3.66
CA ILE A 31 8.49 -7.85 4.64
C ILE A 31 8.03 -9.29 4.50
N LEU A 32 6.72 -9.50 4.33
CA LEU A 32 6.16 -10.83 4.08
C LEU A 32 6.67 -11.45 2.77
N LEU A 33 6.72 -10.67 1.68
CA LEU A 33 7.31 -11.09 0.42
C LEU A 33 8.77 -11.53 0.60
N LEU A 34 9.59 -10.71 1.26
CA LEU A 34 10.99 -11.04 1.48
C LEU A 34 11.16 -12.29 2.34
N SER A 35 10.36 -12.45 3.41
CA SER A 35 10.37 -13.67 4.21
C SER A 35 10.08 -14.90 3.35
N LEU A 36 9.04 -14.86 2.52
CA LEU A 36 8.67 -15.97 1.64
C LEU A 36 9.78 -16.31 0.63
N LEU A 37 10.43 -15.30 0.06
CA LEU A 37 11.52 -15.51 -0.91
C LEU A 37 12.80 -16.02 -0.25
N ILE A 38 13.10 -15.59 0.98
CA ILE A 38 14.22 -16.08 1.78
C ILE A 38 13.99 -17.54 2.16
N ASP A 39 12.81 -17.87 2.69
CA ASP A 39 12.46 -19.22 3.14
C ASP A 39 12.41 -20.24 1.99
N ALA A 40 12.03 -19.79 0.79
CA ALA A 40 11.97 -20.64 -0.40
C ALA A 40 13.30 -20.81 -1.12
N TYR A 41 14.31 -19.97 -0.86
CA TYR A 41 15.58 -20.02 -1.58
C TYR A 41 16.32 -21.35 -1.31
N PRO A 42 16.91 -22.04 -2.32
CA PRO A 42 17.21 -21.59 -3.69
C PRO A 42 16.10 -21.75 -4.73
N ALA A 43 14.94 -22.29 -4.34
CA ALA A 43 13.79 -22.42 -5.22
C ALA A 43 13.14 -21.05 -5.52
N HIS A 44 12.16 -21.06 -6.42
CA HIS A 44 11.37 -19.89 -6.75
C HIS A 44 9.97 -20.02 -6.18
N CYS A 45 9.34 -18.88 -5.91
CA CYS A 45 7.93 -18.81 -5.62
C CYS A 45 7.19 -18.43 -6.90
N ASP A 46 6.22 -19.26 -7.29
CA ASP A 46 5.30 -18.89 -8.36
C ASP A 46 4.36 -17.76 -7.91
N GLN A 47 3.76 -17.10 -8.89
CA GLN A 47 2.93 -15.92 -8.65
C GLN A 47 1.63 -16.24 -7.90
N ALA A 48 1.04 -17.41 -8.13
CA ALA A 48 -0.20 -17.81 -7.46
C ALA A 48 0.04 -18.08 -5.97
N CYS A 49 1.12 -18.78 -5.64
CA CYS A 49 1.54 -19.05 -4.26
C CYS A 49 1.82 -17.75 -3.50
N LEU A 50 2.51 -16.79 -4.12
CA LEU A 50 2.78 -15.51 -3.47
C LEU A 50 1.50 -14.69 -3.26
N LEU A 51 0.55 -14.71 -4.22
CA LEU A 51 -0.74 -14.04 -4.05
C LEU A 51 -1.51 -14.58 -2.85
N GLU A 52 -1.65 -15.90 -2.76
CA GLU A 52 -2.37 -16.58 -1.69
C GLU A 52 -1.78 -16.26 -0.31
N LYS A 53 -0.45 -16.26 -0.19
CA LYS A 53 0.24 -16.05 1.09
C LYS A 53 0.30 -14.58 1.51
N ILE A 54 0.46 -13.65 0.57
CA ILE A 54 0.60 -12.23 0.87
C ILE A 54 -0.76 -11.55 1.06
N TRP A 55 -1.78 -12.01 0.33
CA TRP A 55 -3.15 -11.52 0.41
C TRP A 55 -4.12 -12.64 0.76
N PRO A 56 -4.02 -13.22 1.98
CA PRO A 56 -4.90 -14.29 2.38
C PRO A 56 -6.34 -13.81 2.37
N ASN A 57 -7.24 -14.63 1.80
CA ASN A 57 -8.68 -14.34 1.72
C ASN A 57 -9.04 -13.03 0.99
N THR A 58 -8.14 -12.53 0.14
CA THR A 58 -8.38 -11.30 -0.64
C THR A 58 -8.17 -11.61 -2.12
N VAL A 59 -9.14 -11.25 -2.96
CA VAL A 59 -9.01 -11.40 -4.41
C VAL A 59 -8.20 -10.21 -4.91
N VAL A 60 -6.98 -10.47 -5.39
CA VAL A 60 -6.13 -9.43 -5.98
C VAL A 60 -5.58 -9.93 -7.30
N SER A 61 -5.38 -9.01 -8.25
CA SER A 61 -4.91 -9.39 -9.59
C SER A 61 -3.47 -9.90 -9.55
N SER A 62 -3.13 -10.75 -10.53
CA SER A 62 -1.77 -11.19 -10.85
C SER A 62 -0.74 -10.06 -10.90
N TRP A 63 -1.16 -8.85 -11.28
CA TRP A 63 -0.30 -7.69 -11.37
C TRP A 63 0.14 -7.15 -9.99
N SER A 64 -0.61 -7.42 -8.93
CA SER A 64 -0.29 -6.98 -7.55
C SER A 64 1.06 -7.50 -7.06
N ILE A 65 1.41 -8.74 -7.42
CA ILE A 65 2.75 -9.29 -7.13
C ILE A 65 3.82 -8.56 -7.93
N ALA A 66 3.62 -8.38 -9.24
CA ALA A 66 4.59 -7.67 -10.08
C ALA A 66 4.86 -6.25 -9.54
N ARG A 67 3.82 -5.58 -9.03
CA ARG A 67 3.92 -4.28 -8.40
C ARG A 67 4.70 -4.32 -7.09
N LEU A 68 4.34 -5.23 -6.18
CA LEU A 68 5.02 -5.40 -4.89
C LEU A 68 6.51 -5.73 -5.07
N ILE A 69 6.85 -6.54 -6.07
CA ILE A 69 8.24 -6.85 -6.46
C ILE A 69 8.97 -5.58 -6.92
N SER A 70 8.32 -4.76 -7.77
CA SER A 70 8.89 -3.51 -8.26
C SER A 70 9.11 -2.49 -7.13
N ASP A 71 8.13 -2.33 -6.23
CA ASP A 71 8.26 -1.44 -5.07
C ASP A 71 9.35 -1.90 -4.11
N THR A 72 9.43 -3.22 -3.87
CA THR A 72 10.50 -3.79 -3.04
C THR A 72 11.86 -3.48 -3.66
N ARG A 73 12.07 -3.71 -4.96
CA ARG A 73 13.36 -3.37 -5.61
C ARG A 73 13.72 -1.89 -5.46
N LYS A 74 12.76 -1.00 -5.76
CA LYS A 74 12.96 0.45 -5.65
C LYS A 74 13.29 0.89 -4.21
N LEU A 75 12.65 0.29 -3.21
CA LEU A 75 12.90 0.58 -1.80
C LEU A 75 14.35 0.32 -1.42
N PHE A 76 14.90 -0.82 -1.85
CA PHE A 76 16.29 -1.16 -1.53
C PHE A 76 17.28 -0.39 -2.38
N GLU A 77 16.99 -0.16 -3.67
CA GLU A 77 17.83 0.68 -4.54
C GLU A 77 17.93 2.11 -4.01
N SER A 78 16.81 2.73 -3.62
CA SER A 78 16.82 4.11 -3.08
C SER A 78 17.50 4.22 -1.73
N ALA A 79 17.50 3.13 -0.95
CA ALA A 79 18.24 3.03 0.30
C ALA A 79 19.72 2.60 0.12
N GLY A 80 20.21 2.52 -1.13
CA GLY A 80 21.64 2.35 -1.44
C GLY A 80 22.10 0.91 -1.74
N LEU A 81 21.18 -0.03 -1.95
CA LEU A 81 21.53 -1.40 -2.36
C LEU A 81 21.83 -1.45 -3.87
N ASN A 82 23.09 -1.71 -4.24
CA ASN A 82 23.54 -1.71 -5.64
C ASN A 82 23.45 -3.07 -6.34
N ILE A 83 23.03 -4.12 -5.62
CA ILE A 83 22.85 -5.47 -6.17
C ILE A 83 21.37 -5.83 -6.21
N PRO A 84 20.91 -6.61 -7.20
CA PRO A 84 19.51 -7.00 -7.28
C PRO A 84 19.10 -7.80 -6.04
N ILE A 85 18.01 -7.39 -5.38
CA ILE A 85 17.49 -8.13 -4.21
C ILE A 85 16.62 -9.34 -4.61
N ILE A 86 15.84 -9.19 -5.70
CA ILE A 86 14.91 -10.21 -6.18
C ILE A 86 15.18 -10.48 -7.65
N GLN A 87 15.29 -11.75 -8.02
CA GLN A 87 15.45 -12.19 -9.40
C GLN A 87 14.11 -12.64 -9.99
N THR A 88 13.79 -12.14 -11.20
CA THR A 88 12.64 -12.63 -11.98
C THR A 88 13.07 -13.85 -12.78
N LEU A 89 12.35 -14.96 -12.63
CA LEU A 89 12.48 -16.14 -13.50
C LEU A 89 11.30 -16.15 -14.47
N HIS A 90 11.56 -15.77 -15.72
CA HIS A 90 10.51 -15.63 -16.74
C HIS A 90 9.66 -16.92 -16.86
N GLY A 91 8.34 -16.76 -16.80
CA GLY A 91 7.37 -17.87 -16.85
C GLY A 91 7.31 -18.76 -15.60
N ARG A 92 8.13 -18.51 -14.57
CA ARG A 92 8.20 -19.33 -13.34
C ARG A 92 7.83 -18.56 -12.07
N GLY A 93 8.21 -17.29 -11.98
CA GLY A 93 7.92 -16.45 -10.82
C GLY A 93 9.14 -15.70 -10.32
N TYR A 94 9.31 -15.62 -9.00
CA TYR A 94 10.32 -14.79 -8.37
C TYR A 94 11.13 -15.59 -7.36
N ARG A 95 12.40 -15.24 -7.19
CA ARG A 95 13.27 -15.80 -6.14
C ARG A 95 14.14 -14.71 -5.53
N LEU A 96 14.65 -14.97 -4.33
CA LEU A 96 15.73 -14.16 -3.76
C LEU A 96 16.96 -14.20 -4.69
N SER A 97 17.65 -13.07 -4.84
CA SER A 97 18.88 -13.02 -5.62
C SER A 97 19.98 -13.89 -5.00
N PRO A 98 20.74 -14.67 -5.80
CA PRO A 98 21.85 -15.47 -5.29
C PRO A 98 22.90 -14.68 -4.51
N ASP A 99 23.17 -13.43 -4.93
CA ASP A 99 24.16 -12.56 -4.27
C ASP A 99 23.71 -12.20 -2.85
N ILE A 100 22.44 -11.84 -2.69
CA ILE A 100 21.85 -11.56 -1.37
C ILE A 100 21.75 -12.82 -0.53
N ALA A 101 21.35 -13.95 -1.12
CA ALA A 101 21.28 -15.21 -0.41
C ALA A 101 22.65 -15.64 0.14
N ALA A 102 23.72 -15.42 -0.63
CA ALA A 102 25.09 -15.67 -0.19
C ALA A 102 25.49 -14.76 0.98
N ILE A 103 25.15 -13.46 0.93
CA ILE A 103 25.41 -12.51 2.03
C ILE A 103 24.65 -12.91 3.30
N ILE A 104 23.35 -13.24 3.19
CA ILE A 104 22.54 -13.68 4.34
C ILE A 104 23.13 -14.95 4.95
N SER A 105 23.51 -15.93 4.12
CA SER A 105 24.10 -17.18 4.60
C SER A 105 25.46 -16.95 5.29
N SER A 106 26.25 -16.00 4.78
CA SER A 106 27.57 -15.65 5.35
C SER A 106 27.43 -14.96 6.70
N ASN A 107 26.43 -14.08 6.85
CA ASN A 107 26.14 -13.37 8.10
C ASN A 107 25.38 -14.21 9.13
N THR A 108 24.72 -15.30 8.70
CA THR A 108 24.07 -16.25 9.62
C THR A 108 25.11 -17.11 10.38
N ILE A 109 26.35 -17.19 9.87
CA ILE A 109 27.44 -17.95 10.50
C ILE A 109 28.01 -17.23 11.75
N GLU A 110 27.72 -15.94 11.97
CA GLU A 110 28.18 -15.21 13.17
C GLU A 110 27.24 -15.30 14.39
N ILE A 111 26.18 -16.12 14.34
CA ILE A 111 25.37 -16.43 15.53
C ILE A 111 25.37 -17.94 15.77
N GLY A 112 26.49 -18.46 16.29
CA GLY A 112 26.48 -19.75 17.00
C GLY A 112 27.75 -20.60 16.89
N SER A 113 28.63 -20.47 17.88
CA SER A 113 29.23 -21.64 18.53
C SER A 113 29.25 -21.38 20.03
N PRO A 114 28.67 -22.28 20.86
CA PRO A 114 28.75 -22.15 22.30
C PRO A 114 30.16 -22.57 22.77
N PRO A 115 30.86 -21.80 23.61
CA PRO A 115 31.95 -22.35 24.40
C PRO A 115 31.37 -23.29 25.45
N GLN A 116 31.94 -24.49 25.46
CA GLN A 116 31.69 -25.59 26.37
C GLN A 116 32.00 -25.21 27.82
N ASP A 117 31.17 -25.77 28.71
CA ASP A 117 31.45 -26.28 30.04
C ASP A 117 32.80 -25.90 30.68
N GLU A 118 32.75 -25.10 31.74
CA GLU A 118 33.55 -25.31 32.95
C GLU A 118 32.76 -24.81 34.17
N GLU A 119 32.19 -25.77 34.91
CA GLU A 119 31.90 -25.67 36.35
C GLU A 119 33.18 -25.28 37.14
N PRO A 120 33.13 -24.72 38.38
CA PRO A 120 32.27 -25.25 39.45
C PRO A 120 31.76 -24.27 40.53
N ASN A 121 30.86 -24.84 41.34
CA ASN A 121 30.85 -24.81 42.81
C ASN A 121 29.70 -24.04 43.50
N LEU A 122 28.62 -24.79 43.81
CA LEU A 122 27.84 -24.60 45.03
C LEU A 122 28.49 -25.46 46.14
N ASP A 123 28.96 -24.85 47.23
CA ASP A 123 28.42 -25.13 48.57
C ASP A 123 28.96 -24.16 49.62
N ASN A 124 28.08 -23.78 50.56
CA ASN A 124 28.29 -23.49 51.99
C ASN A 124 27.39 -22.36 52.52
N THR A 125 26.24 -22.79 53.02
CA THR A 125 25.76 -22.56 54.40
C THR A 125 26.26 -21.33 55.19
N ALA A 126 25.33 -20.42 55.54
CA ALA A 126 25.01 -20.03 56.93
C ALA A 126 24.11 -18.77 56.98
N THR A 127 22.91 -18.91 57.56
CA THR A 127 22.15 -17.86 58.27
C THR A 127 22.74 -17.76 59.71
N PRO A 128 22.40 -16.79 60.61
CA PRO A 128 21.40 -15.72 60.56
C PRO A 128 21.84 -14.37 61.19
N GLU A 129 20.85 -13.51 61.49
CA GLU A 129 20.87 -12.34 62.39
C GLU A 129 21.24 -10.99 61.78
N ALA A 130 20.68 -9.84 62.19
CA ALA A 130 19.43 -9.45 62.82
C ALA A 130 19.42 -7.91 62.82
N THR A 131 18.22 -7.31 62.84
CA THR A 131 17.90 -6.02 63.47
C THR A 131 18.41 -4.68 62.90
N SER A 132 17.43 -3.93 62.37
CA SER A 132 16.88 -2.67 62.93
C SER A 132 17.25 -1.30 62.31
N SER A 133 16.16 -0.61 61.91
CA SER A 133 15.90 0.85 61.96
C SER A 133 16.76 1.76 61.05
N THR A 134 16.23 2.76 60.36
CA THR A 134 15.41 3.88 60.87
C THR A 134 14.76 4.65 59.70
N GLN A 135 13.52 5.08 59.90
CA GLN A 135 12.79 6.03 59.04
C GLN A 135 13.41 7.43 59.11
N SER A 136 13.51 8.14 57.98
CA SER A 136 13.51 9.61 58.01
C SER A 136 12.83 10.19 56.78
N THR A 137 11.77 10.94 57.07
CA THR A 137 10.92 11.75 56.20
C THR A 137 11.66 12.92 55.54
N LYS A 138 11.30 13.30 54.30
CA LYS A 138 11.38 14.71 53.89
C LYS A 138 10.32 15.08 52.85
N LYS A 139 9.55 16.11 53.21
CA LYS A 139 8.52 16.80 52.44
C LYS A 139 9.11 17.74 51.37
N SER A 140 8.36 17.86 50.28
CA SER A 140 8.06 19.08 49.49
C SER A 140 9.10 19.63 48.51
N GLN A 141 8.77 19.57 47.21
CA GLN A 141 8.70 20.77 46.35
C GLN A 141 7.89 20.49 45.07
N TYR A 142 6.67 21.04 44.96
CA TYR A 142 5.81 20.94 43.77
C TYR A 142 6.01 22.17 42.86
N PHE A 143 6.31 21.95 41.58
CA PHE A 143 6.27 22.96 40.52
C PHE A 143 4.83 23.11 39.96
N PRO A 144 4.37 24.29 39.52
CA PRO A 144 2.97 24.55 39.18
C PRO A 144 2.59 24.02 37.79
N ILE A 145 1.67 23.05 37.75
CA ILE A 145 1.27 22.26 36.55
C ILE A 145 0.32 23.00 35.58
N ARG A 146 -0.04 24.26 35.82
CA ARG A 146 -1.09 24.94 35.01
C ARG A 146 -0.63 25.45 33.64
N SER A 147 0.66 25.66 33.41
CA SER A 147 1.20 26.14 32.13
C SER A 147 1.45 25.03 31.10
N LEU A 148 1.56 23.77 31.52
CA LEU A 148 1.80 22.62 30.62
C LEU A 148 0.55 22.21 29.83
N PHE A 149 -0.64 22.35 30.39
CA PHE A 149 -1.90 21.99 29.72
C PHE A 149 -2.27 22.94 28.57
N LEU A 150 -1.93 24.23 28.67
CA LEU A 150 -2.18 25.19 27.60
C LEU A 150 -1.22 24.99 26.42
N ILE A 151 0.03 24.64 26.70
CA ILE A 151 1.01 24.29 25.66
C ILE A 151 0.58 23.00 24.96
N SER A 152 0.11 21.97 25.68
CA SER A 152 -0.35 20.73 25.06
C SER A 152 -1.58 20.93 24.16
N ILE A 153 -2.54 21.77 24.56
CA ILE A 153 -3.72 22.08 23.74
C ILE A 153 -3.30 22.88 22.49
N LEU A 154 -2.39 23.85 22.65
CA LEU A 154 -1.88 24.63 21.52
C LEU A 154 -1.08 23.74 20.56
N SER A 155 -0.27 22.82 21.08
CA SER A 155 0.47 21.82 20.30
C SER A 155 -0.46 20.88 19.54
N ILE A 156 -1.53 20.39 20.18
CA ILE A 156 -2.54 19.53 19.54
C ILE A 156 -3.31 20.32 18.47
N ALA A 157 -3.67 21.58 18.73
CA ALA A 157 -4.34 22.44 17.75
C ALA A 157 -3.42 22.77 16.57
N THR A 158 -2.13 23.04 16.80
CA THR A 158 -1.15 23.23 15.72
C THR A 158 -0.88 21.94 14.97
N LEU A 159 -0.82 20.79 15.64
CA LEU A 159 -0.65 19.49 14.98
C LEU A 159 -1.90 19.12 14.16
N ALA A 160 -3.10 19.42 14.65
CA ALA A 160 -4.34 19.27 13.91
C ALA A 160 -4.40 20.23 12.72
N LEU A 161 -3.96 21.48 12.89
CA LEU A 161 -3.91 22.45 11.79
C LEU A 161 -2.84 22.07 10.74
N LEU A 162 -1.71 21.50 11.18
CA LEU A 162 -0.70 20.90 10.31
C LEU A 162 -1.27 19.68 9.59
N TYR A 163 -2.04 18.81 10.26
CA TYR A 163 -2.70 17.65 9.67
C TYR A 163 -3.76 18.07 8.63
N TYR A 164 -4.60 19.07 8.95
CA TYR A 164 -5.58 19.64 8.02
C TYR A 164 -4.90 20.33 6.82
N LYS A 165 -3.77 21.01 7.02
CA LYS A 165 -2.95 21.54 5.91
C LYS A 165 -2.20 20.46 5.14
N HIS A 166 -1.85 19.34 5.76
CA HIS A 166 -1.20 18.20 5.13
C HIS A 166 -2.19 17.31 4.36
N GLY A 167 -3.48 17.42 4.63
CA GLY A 167 -4.57 16.73 3.91
C GLY A 167 -4.71 17.12 2.43
N GLU A 168 -4.05 18.18 1.96
CA GLU A 168 -3.98 18.54 0.53
C GLU A 168 -2.74 18.00 -0.20
N HIS A 169 -1.84 17.29 0.48
CA HIS A 169 -0.63 16.70 -0.13
C HIS A 169 -0.56 15.18 0.08
N ASN A 170 -1.64 14.47 -0.27
CA ASN A 170 -1.56 13.05 -0.62
C ASN A 170 -0.76 12.89 -1.92
N GLY A 171 0.56 12.98 -1.79
CA GLY A 171 1.55 12.76 -2.82
C GLY A 171 1.51 11.32 -3.31
N LYS A 172 0.89 11.14 -4.48
CA LYS A 172 1.03 10.06 -5.48
C LYS A 172 2.06 8.97 -5.14
N LEU A 173 1.58 7.83 -4.64
CA LEU A 173 2.14 6.53 -5.05
C LEU A 173 1.61 6.26 -6.45
N ALA A 174 2.26 6.83 -7.46
CA ALA A 174 1.98 6.48 -8.84
C ALA A 174 2.39 5.01 -9.06
N LEU A 175 1.48 4.24 -9.67
CA LEU A 175 1.86 3.12 -10.54
C LEU A 175 2.99 3.57 -11.50
N ALA A 176 3.62 2.67 -12.25
CA ALA A 176 4.47 3.07 -13.38
C ALA A 176 3.64 3.72 -14.51
N GLU A 177 2.89 4.75 -14.15
CA GLU A 177 2.17 5.66 -14.99
C GLU A 177 3.23 6.45 -15.75
N PRO A 178 3.15 6.49 -17.09
CA PRO A 178 4.00 7.37 -17.87
C PRO A 178 4.02 8.77 -17.24
N HIS A 179 5.20 9.38 -17.11
CA HIS A 179 5.33 10.71 -16.49
C HIS A 179 4.48 11.81 -17.17
N ASN A 180 3.92 11.51 -18.35
CA ASN A 180 3.09 12.41 -19.13
C ASN A 180 1.58 12.22 -18.93
N VAL A 181 1.12 11.33 -18.03
CA VAL A 181 -0.32 11.16 -17.81
C VAL A 181 -0.93 12.41 -17.18
N LYS A 182 -1.96 12.94 -17.85
CA LYS A 182 -2.64 14.19 -17.52
C LYS A 182 -3.90 13.98 -16.65
N ALA A 183 -4.49 12.78 -16.64
CA ALA A 183 -5.63 12.42 -15.79
C ALA A 183 -5.70 10.91 -15.53
N ARG A 184 -6.37 10.49 -14.44
CA ARG A 184 -6.54 9.10 -14.00
C ARG A 184 -7.99 8.70 -13.94
N ILE A 185 -8.31 7.57 -14.57
CA ILE A 185 -9.65 7.00 -14.58
C ILE A 185 -9.63 5.60 -14.00
N LEU A 186 -10.50 5.34 -13.02
CA LEU A 186 -10.81 3.98 -12.59
C LEU A 186 -11.99 3.46 -13.41
N TRP A 187 -11.81 2.40 -14.18
CA TRP A 187 -12.85 1.76 -14.97
C TRP A 187 -13.21 0.41 -14.36
N ILE A 188 -14.46 0.27 -13.93
CA ILE A 188 -14.97 -0.94 -13.32
C ILE A 188 -15.88 -1.69 -14.28
N ASP A 189 -15.41 -2.86 -14.73
CA ASP A 189 -16.05 -3.70 -15.74
C ASP A 189 -15.53 -5.14 -15.60
N ASP A 190 -16.41 -6.14 -15.57
CA ASP A 190 -16.02 -7.55 -15.45
C ASP A 190 -15.44 -8.14 -16.75
N HIS A 191 -15.71 -7.47 -17.87
CA HIS A 191 -15.25 -7.74 -19.23
C HIS A 191 -14.43 -6.58 -19.84
N PRO A 192 -13.29 -6.19 -19.23
CA PRO A 192 -12.47 -5.06 -19.70
C PRO A 192 -11.85 -5.25 -21.10
N GLU A 193 -11.90 -6.47 -21.64
CA GLU A 193 -11.60 -6.80 -23.03
C GLU A 193 -12.52 -6.10 -24.03
N ASN A 194 -13.77 -5.84 -23.66
CA ASN A 194 -14.76 -5.19 -24.54
C ASN A 194 -14.45 -3.70 -24.76
N ASN A 195 -13.72 -3.09 -23.83
CA ASN A 195 -13.48 -1.65 -23.81
C ASN A 195 -12.09 -1.29 -24.33
N GLN A 196 -11.46 -2.18 -25.11
CA GLN A 196 -10.07 -2.00 -25.55
C GLN A 196 -9.91 -0.75 -26.43
N ALA A 197 -10.88 -0.45 -27.30
CA ALA A 197 -10.81 0.70 -28.20
C ALA A 197 -10.86 2.02 -27.42
N GLU A 198 -11.79 2.14 -26.47
CA GLU A 198 -11.95 3.28 -25.58
C GLU A 198 -10.71 3.49 -24.71
N ARG A 199 -10.17 2.40 -24.15
CA ARG A 199 -8.94 2.46 -23.35
C ARG A 199 -7.76 2.97 -24.18
N GLN A 200 -7.57 2.43 -25.38
CA GLN A 200 -6.50 2.87 -26.28
C GLN A 200 -6.66 4.35 -26.67
N PHE A 201 -7.89 4.80 -26.94
CA PHE A 201 -8.16 6.20 -27.23
C PHE A 201 -7.78 7.11 -26.05
N LEU A 202 -8.22 6.79 -24.84
CA LEU A 202 -7.92 7.56 -23.63
C LEU A 202 -6.41 7.58 -23.33
N GLU A 203 -5.73 6.44 -23.47
CA GLU A 203 -4.28 6.32 -23.29
C GLU A 203 -3.49 7.18 -24.28
N GLN A 204 -3.92 7.24 -25.56
CA GLN A 204 -3.33 8.15 -26.56
C GLN A 204 -3.49 9.63 -26.19
N LYS A 205 -4.55 9.97 -25.46
CA LYS A 205 -4.78 11.30 -24.89
C LYS A 205 -4.03 11.52 -23.57
N LYS A 206 -3.13 10.61 -23.20
CA LYS A 206 -2.37 10.61 -21.95
C LYS A 206 -3.28 10.55 -20.73
N ILE A 207 -4.40 9.83 -20.81
CA ILE A 207 -5.21 9.47 -19.64
C ILE A 207 -4.82 8.06 -19.20
N GLY A 208 -4.46 7.90 -17.93
CA GLY A 208 -4.20 6.58 -17.34
C GLY A 208 -5.52 5.88 -17.02
N VAL A 209 -5.78 4.75 -17.66
CA VAL A 209 -6.99 3.94 -17.40
C VAL A 209 -6.63 2.72 -16.58
N TYR A 210 -7.23 2.62 -15.40
CA TYR A 210 -6.99 1.54 -14.44
C TYR A 210 -8.25 0.68 -14.36
N THR A 211 -8.16 -0.59 -14.73
CA THR A 211 -9.33 -1.47 -14.76
C THR A 211 -9.43 -2.33 -13.51
N THR A 212 -10.67 -2.58 -13.09
CA THR A 212 -10.98 -3.61 -12.09
C THR A 212 -12.29 -4.31 -12.43
N LYS A 213 -12.43 -5.58 -12.02
CA LYS A 213 -13.56 -6.43 -12.40
C LYS A 213 -14.69 -6.44 -11.39
N THR A 214 -14.46 -5.98 -10.16
CA THR A 214 -15.40 -6.15 -9.05
C THR A 214 -15.68 -4.85 -8.31
N SER A 215 -16.83 -4.76 -7.65
CA SER A 215 -17.19 -3.59 -6.82
C SER A 215 -16.30 -3.47 -5.59
N SER A 216 -15.92 -4.60 -4.99
CA SER A 216 -15.07 -4.64 -3.80
C SER A 216 -13.67 -4.10 -4.09
N ASP A 217 -13.09 -4.50 -5.22
CA ASP A 217 -11.77 -4.03 -5.63
C ASP A 217 -11.80 -2.54 -5.96
N ALA A 218 -12.88 -2.07 -6.59
CA ALA A 218 -13.08 -0.66 -6.88
C ALA A 218 -13.12 0.19 -5.59
N LEU A 219 -13.95 -0.20 -4.62
CA LEU A 219 -14.01 0.49 -3.32
C LEU A 219 -12.64 0.50 -2.63
N THR A 220 -11.93 -0.62 -2.66
CA THR A 220 -10.56 -0.70 -2.10
C THR A 220 -9.62 0.27 -2.81
N LEU A 221 -9.59 0.27 -4.14
CA LEU A 221 -8.73 1.16 -4.93
C LEU A 221 -9.05 2.64 -4.67
N LEU A 222 -10.32 2.98 -4.50
CA LEU A 222 -10.75 4.35 -4.19
C LEU A 222 -10.32 4.82 -2.79
N THR A 223 -10.05 3.91 -1.86
CA THR A 223 -9.44 4.27 -0.56
C THR A 223 -7.93 4.45 -0.63
N LEU A 224 -7.28 3.87 -1.64
CA LEU A 224 -5.82 3.83 -1.76
C LEU A 224 -5.27 4.87 -2.73
N TYR A 225 -6.06 5.26 -3.74
CA TYR A 225 -5.62 6.11 -4.84
C TYR A 225 -6.66 7.17 -5.19
N ASN A 226 -6.15 8.32 -5.64
CA ASN A 226 -6.98 9.39 -6.21
C ASN A 226 -7.17 9.15 -7.71
N TYR A 227 -8.42 9.28 -8.15
CA TYR A 227 -8.85 9.24 -9.54
C TYR A 227 -9.64 10.52 -9.86
N ASP A 228 -9.48 11.01 -11.08
CA ASP A 228 -10.19 12.19 -11.58
C ASP A 228 -11.61 11.85 -12.05
N ALA A 229 -11.83 10.60 -12.46
CA ALA A 229 -13.15 10.06 -12.76
C ALA A 229 -13.22 8.55 -12.55
N ILE A 230 -14.46 8.08 -12.40
CA ILE A 230 -14.83 6.67 -12.29
C ILE A 230 -15.76 6.33 -13.44
N ILE A 231 -15.52 5.22 -14.13
CA ILE A 231 -16.43 4.63 -15.10
C ILE A 231 -16.90 3.30 -14.53
N THR A 232 -18.20 3.03 -14.54
CA THR A 232 -18.73 1.72 -14.11
C THR A 232 -19.71 1.19 -15.13
N ASP A 233 -19.65 -0.11 -15.44
CA ASP A 233 -20.75 -0.81 -16.09
C ASP A 233 -21.92 -1.02 -15.08
N MET A 234 -23.12 -1.22 -15.61
CA MET A 234 -24.36 -1.45 -14.88
C MET A 234 -24.40 -2.85 -14.25
N GLY A 235 -24.10 -3.86 -15.04
CA GLY A 235 -24.11 -5.26 -14.63
C GLY A 235 -22.71 -5.78 -14.38
N ARG A 236 -22.57 -6.69 -13.41
CA ARG A 236 -21.33 -7.48 -13.23
C ARG A 236 -21.69 -8.88 -12.78
N GLY A 237 -21.23 -9.89 -13.51
CA GLY A 237 -21.54 -11.29 -13.28
C GLY A 237 -23.05 -11.52 -13.17
N ALA A 238 -23.50 -12.06 -12.04
CA ALA A 238 -24.92 -12.35 -11.78
C ALA A 238 -25.71 -11.13 -11.24
N ASP A 239 -25.07 -9.99 -10.99
CA ASP A 239 -25.71 -8.80 -10.42
C ASP A 239 -25.92 -7.72 -11.49
N PRO A 240 -27.14 -7.60 -12.05
CA PRO A 240 -27.44 -6.62 -13.10
C PRO A 240 -27.50 -5.18 -12.59
N LEU A 241 -27.45 -4.96 -11.28
CA LEU A 241 -27.51 -3.62 -10.66
C LEU A 241 -26.21 -3.28 -9.90
N ALA A 242 -25.14 -4.03 -10.16
CA ALA A 242 -23.87 -3.86 -9.48
C ALA A 242 -23.34 -2.42 -9.60
N GLY A 243 -23.50 -1.78 -10.76
CA GLY A 243 -23.08 -0.40 -11.01
C GLY A 243 -23.77 0.60 -10.07
N LEU A 244 -25.10 0.51 -9.95
CA LEU A 244 -25.88 1.37 -9.04
C LEU A 244 -25.48 1.18 -7.57
N LYS A 245 -25.35 -0.08 -7.13
CA LYS A 245 -24.95 -0.41 -5.75
C LYS A 245 -23.56 0.15 -5.42
N LEU A 246 -22.64 0.06 -6.38
CA LEU A 246 -21.30 0.63 -6.23
C LEU A 246 -21.36 2.16 -6.11
N MET A 247 -22.13 2.85 -6.97
CA MET A 247 -22.29 4.31 -6.88
C MET A 247 -22.80 4.74 -5.51
N GLN A 248 -23.85 4.07 -5.01
CA GLN A 248 -24.38 4.32 -3.68
C GLN A 248 -23.31 4.11 -2.59
N ALA A 249 -22.56 3.01 -2.65
CA ALA A 249 -21.50 2.72 -1.68
C ALA A 249 -20.38 3.77 -1.71
N ILE A 250 -19.95 4.22 -2.90
CA ILE A 250 -18.95 5.28 -3.07
C ILE A 250 -19.42 6.57 -2.40
N ARG A 251 -20.66 7.00 -2.67
CA ARG A 251 -21.22 8.22 -2.07
C ARG A 251 -21.42 8.11 -0.57
N GLN A 252 -21.81 6.95 -0.06
CA GLN A 252 -21.92 6.69 1.39
C GLN A 252 -20.57 6.79 2.12
N GLN A 253 -19.46 6.49 1.43
CA GLN A 253 -18.10 6.69 1.95
C GLN A 253 -17.61 8.15 1.85
N GLY A 254 -18.44 9.06 1.34
CA GLY A 254 -18.07 10.47 1.16
C GLY A 254 -17.11 10.74 0.00
N ILE A 255 -16.93 9.76 -0.90
CA ILE A 255 -16.07 9.91 -2.07
C ILE A 255 -16.85 10.66 -3.15
N ASN A 256 -16.35 11.85 -3.51
CA ASN A 256 -17.03 12.77 -4.44
C ASN A 256 -16.48 12.73 -5.87
N THR A 257 -15.57 11.81 -6.17
CA THR A 257 -15.04 11.62 -7.54
C THR A 257 -16.21 11.48 -8.53
N PRO A 258 -16.20 12.19 -9.67
CA PRO A 258 -17.21 12.07 -10.72
C PRO A 258 -17.37 10.61 -11.16
N ILE A 259 -18.61 10.13 -11.26
CA ILE A 259 -18.91 8.77 -11.70
C ILE A 259 -19.73 8.81 -12.98
N TYR A 260 -19.27 8.11 -14.00
CA TYR A 260 -19.97 7.92 -15.27
C TYR A 260 -20.44 6.49 -15.37
N LEU A 261 -21.73 6.31 -15.60
CA LEU A 261 -22.28 5.00 -15.91
C LEU A 261 -22.14 4.78 -17.42
N TYR A 262 -21.44 3.73 -17.84
CA TYR A 262 -21.30 3.38 -19.26
C TYR A 262 -22.14 2.14 -19.54
N THR A 263 -23.20 2.25 -20.35
CA THR A 263 -24.12 1.12 -20.59
C THR A 263 -24.93 1.29 -21.88
N ILE A 264 -25.19 0.17 -22.57
CA ILE A 264 -25.67 0.15 -23.97
C ILE A 264 -27.16 0.55 -24.09
N MET A 265 -27.97 0.51 -23.03
CA MET A 265 -29.40 0.85 -23.13
C MET A 265 -30.08 1.14 -21.77
N PRO A 266 -29.84 2.30 -21.15
CA PRO A 266 -30.47 2.62 -19.88
C PRO A 266 -31.94 3.02 -20.07
N SER A 267 -32.85 2.36 -19.34
CA SER A 267 -34.23 2.82 -19.25
C SER A 267 -34.32 4.17 -18.55
N GLU A 268 -35.37 4.95 -18.77
CA GLU A 268 -35.55 6.26 -18.11
C GLU A 268 -35.53 6.13 -16.57
N ALA A 269 -36.17 5.09 -16.03
CA ALA A 269 -36.12 4.79 -14.60
C ALA A 269 -34.70 4.48 -14.11
N LEU A 270 -33.88 3.83 -14.93
CA LEU A 270 -32.48 3.55 -14.61
C LEU A 270 -31.65 4.83 -14.62
N ARG A 271 -31.90 5.73 -15.59
CA ARG A 271 -31.25 7.03 -15.64
C ARG A 271 -31.54 7.84 -14.40
N GLN A 272 -32.81 7.90 -14.00
CA GLN A 272 -33.23 8.59 -12.79
C GLN A 272 -32.55 8.03 -11.53
N LYS A 273 -32.51 6.70 -11.38
CA LYS A 273 -31.82 6.04 -10.25
C LYS A 273 -30.31 6.28 -10.22
N ALA A 274 -29.67 6.29 -11.38
CA ALA A 274 -28.23 6.58 -11.45
C ALA A 274 -27.94 8.01 -10.96
N ILE A 275 -28.74 8.99 -11.39
CA ILE A 275 -28.64 10.38 -10.92
C ILE A 275 -28.89 10.46 -9.41
N GLU A 276 -29.94 9.81 -8.90
CA GLU A 276 -30.25 9.76 -7.46
C GLU A 276 -29.12 9.14 -6.63
N HIS A 277 -28.37 8.20 -7.19
CA HIS A 277 -27.21 7.56 -6.56
C HIS A 277 -25.88 8.29 -6.85
N GLY A 278 -25.95 9.47 -7.45
CA GLY A 278 -24.81 10.38 -7.59
C GLY A 278 -23.96 10.15 -8.83
N ALA A 279 -24.50 9.54 -9.88
CA ALA A 279 -23.89 9.57 -11.20
C ALA A 279 -23.75 11.01 -11.69
N GLN A 280 -22.59 11.35 -12.24
CA GLN A 280 -22.34 12.61 -12.91
C GLN A 280 -23.01 12.64 -14.28
N ASP A 281 -22.91 11.54 -15.02
CA ASP A 281 -23.60 11.34 -16.28
C ASP A 281 -23.71 9.85 -16.65
N ILE A 282 -24.41 9.56 -17.74
CA ILE A 282 -24.62 8.23 -18.30
C ILE A 282 -24.29 8.26 -19.78
N ALA A 283 -23.22 7.58 -20.15
CA ALA A 283 -22.81 7.42 -21.54
C ALA A 283 -23.33 6.11 -22.11
N VAL A 284 -23.85 6.17 -23.34
CA VAL A 284 -24.28 4.98 -24.10
C VAL A 284 -23.29 4.69 -25.21
N GLU A 285 -22.84 5.74 -25.89
CA GLU A 285 -21.84 5.66 -26.94
C GLU A 285 -20.47 6.09 -26.41
N ALA A 286 -19.41 5.56 -27.02
CA ALA A 286 -18.04 5.91 -26.67
C ALA A 286 -17.76 7.42 -26.85
N GLU A 287 -18.36 8.06 -27.86
CA GLU A 287 -18.16 9.48 -28.13
C GLU A 287 -18.71 10.36 -26.98
N ASP A 288 -19.87 10.01 -26.43
CA ASP A 288 -20.44 10.71 -25.27
C ASP A 288 -19.51 10.57 -24.06
N LEU A 289 -19.02 9.34 -23.82
CA LEU A 289 -18.07 9.07 -22.75
C LEU A 289 -16.80 9.94 -22.90
N TYR A 290 -16.26 10.08 -24.12
CA TYR A 290 -15.09 10.91 -24.36
C TYR A 290 -15.37 12.39 -24.10
N GLN A 291 -16.52 12.92 -24.53
CA GLN A 291 -16.87 14.33 -24.30
C GLN A 291 -16.90 14.68 -22.82
N HIS A 292 -17.32 13.75 -21.97
CA HIS A 292 -17.28 13.94 -20.52
C HIS A 292 -15.87 13.86 -19.92
N LEU A 293 -15.00 13.01 -20.47
CA LEU A 293 -13.69 12.68 -19.87
C LEU A 293 -12.55 13.55 -20.39
N LEU A 294 -12.57 13.98 -21.64
CA LEU A 294 -11.49 14.78 -22.24
C LEU A 294 -11.25 16.13 -21.53
N PRO A 295 -12.26 16.83 -20.98
CA PRO A 295 -12.04 18.03 -20.19
C PRO A 295 -11.16 17.81 -18.95
N LEU A 296 -11.05 16.57 -18.44
CA LEU A 296 -10.17 16.24 -17.31
C LEU A 296 -8.67 16.44 -17.65
N ILE A 297 -8.32 16.53 -18.95
CA ILE A 297 -6.96 16.69 -19.45
C ILE A 297 -6.53 18.18 -19.53
N HIS A 298 -6.91 19.03 -18.57
CA HIS A 298 -6.74 20.49 -18.72
C HIS A 298 -5.34 20.93 -19.23
N TYR A 299 -5.41 21.86 -20.18
CA TYR A 299 -4.42 22.26 -21.18
C TYR A 299 -3.21 23.01 -20.57
N VAL A 300 -2.03 22.40 -20.60
CA VAL A 300 -0.73 23.06 -20.43
C VAL A 300 0.14 22.68 -21.63
N ASP A 301 -0.08 23.34 -22.77
CA ASP A 301 0.80 23.28 -23.94
C ASP A 301 0.84 24.66 -24.64
N GLN A 302 0.79 25.78 -23.88
CA GLN A 302 0.99 27.15 -24.39
C GLN A 302 2.17 27.89 -23.71
N GLU A 303 3.34 27.25 -23.61
CA GLU A 303 4.59 27.98 -23.23
C GLU A 303 5.78 27.76 -24.18
N HIS A 304 5.57 27.21 -25.37
CA HIS A 304 6.63 27.10 -26.38
C HIS A 304 6.14 27.49 -27.78
N GLU A 305 5.81 28.77 -27.97
CA GLU A 305 5.97 29.49 -29.24
C GLU A 305 6.74 30.80 -29.00
#